data_AF-A0A9W9ZHC0-F1
#
_entry.id   AF-A0A9W9ZHC0-F1
#
_cell.length_a   1.000
_cell.length_b   1.000
_cell.length_c   1.000
_cell.angle_alpha   90.00
_cell.angle_beta   90.00
_cell.angle_gamma   90.00
#
_symmetry.space_group_name_H-M   'P 1'
#
loop_
_entity.id
_entity.type
_entity.pdbx_description
1 polymer ?
#
loop_
_entity_poly.entity_id
_entity_poly.type
_entity_poly.pdbx_seq_one_letter_code
_entity_poly.pdbx_strand_id
1 'polypeptide(L)'
;MHVVEDSRNPSKRLRTKFKPIYMFLFNDLLLLVKKKSENRFVALDYATRYNMTQVDEPQECDFSIGEHMFYLVLENSESENKKYLMAVNSETDKTRWMEAFKPPAAEQEGETVYASRDCPQVNALYNYSAQQPDELSLYEGDVINVLKKLPD
;
A
#
# COMPACT_ATOMS: atom_id res chain seq x y z
N MET A 1 13.25 -5.60 4.02
CA MET A 1 12.96 -4.25 3.53
C MET A 1 13.40 -3.24 4.58
N HIS A 2 14.00 -2.14 4.15
CA HIS A 2 14.42 -1.05 5.01
C HIS A 2 13.84 0.27 4.51
N VAL A 3 13.65 1.23 5.41
CA VAL A 3 13.08 2.56 5.09
C VAL A 3 13.91 3.69 5.68
N VAL A 4 13.85 4.83 4.99
CA VAL A 4 14.29 6.14 5.46
C VAL A 4 13.18 7.13 5.11
N GLU A 5 12.81 7.98 6.07
CA GLU A 5 11.93 9.13 5.84
C GLU A 5 12.76 10.32 5.33
N ASP A 6 12.36 10.91 4.19
CA ASP A 6 13.05 12.06 3.60
C ASP A 6 12.56 13.36 4.25
N SER A 7 13.23 13.77 5.34
CA SER A 7 13.03 15.08 5.94
C SER A 7 13.81 16.13 5.14
N ARG A 8 13.12 16.89 4.28
CA ARG A 8 13.68 18.00 3.49
C ARG A 8 14.59 18.91 4.34
N ASN A 9 15.91 18.74 4.23
CA ASN A 9 16.90 19.74 4.59
C ASN A 9 18.12 19.60 3.66
N PRO A 10 18.25 20.42 2.60
CA PRO A 10 19.27 20.26 1.55
C PRO A 10 20.72 20.41 2.03
N SER A 11 20.94 20.89 3.26
CA SER A 11 22.24 21.38 3.72
C SER A 11 22.98 20.47 4.69
N LYS A 12 22.47 19.26 4.99
CA LYS A 12 23.18 18.29 5.83
C LYS A 12 23.18 16.93 5.15
N ARG A 13 24.26 16.62 4.43
CA ARG A 13 24.58 15.27 3.93
C ARG A 13 24.84 14.34 5.11
N LEU A 14 23.78 13.92 5.80
CA LEU A 14 23.84 12.95 6.87
C LEU A 14 23.82 11.56 6.22
N ARG A 15 24.77 10.68 6.57
CA ARG A 15 24.73 9.26 6.16
C ARG A 15 23.34 8.70 6.49
N THR A 16 22.56 8.44 5.45
CA THR A 16 21.19 7.98 5.57
C THR A 16 21.18 6.58 6.20
N LYS A 17 20.71 6.46 7.45
CA LYS A 17 20.64 5.18 8.16
C LYS A 17 19.30 4.49 7.89
N PHE A 18 19.34 3.46 7.05
CA PHE A 18 18.21 2.58 6.80
C PHE A 18 17.77 1.84 8.06
N LYS A 19 16.46 1.82 8.32
CA LYS A 19 15.87 1.07 9.44
C LYS A 19 15.06 -0.11 8.89
N PRO A 20 15.21 -1.33 9.44
CA PRO A 20 14.41 -2.46 9.00
C PRO A 20 12.95 -2.25 9.40
N ILE A 21 12.05 -2.43 8.45
CA ILE A 21 10.60 -2.35 8.66
C ILE A 21 9.89 -3.49 7.95
N TYR A 22 8.62 -3.65 8.30
CA TYR A 22 7.67 -4.51 7.63
C TYR A 22 6.57 -3.64 7.05
N MET A 23 6.06 -4.03 5.90
CA MET A 23 4.90 -3.42 5.27
C MET A 23 3.81 -4.46 5.12
N PHE A 24 2.60 -4.12 5.51
CA PHE A 24 1.41 -4.91 5.24
C PHE A 24 0.50 -4.12 4.34
N LEU A 25 0.26 -4.65 3.14
CA LEU A 25 -0.62 -4.06 2.15
C LEU A 25 -1.91 -4.88 2.10
N PHE A 26 -3.00 -4.25 2.53
CA PHE A 26 -4.36 -4.75 2.42
C PHE A 26 -5.07 -4.08 1.23
N ASN A 27 -6.30 -4.50 0.96
CA ASN A 27 -7.10 -3.96 -0.15
C ASN A 27 -7.42 -2.47 0.02
N ASP A 28 -7.49 -1.98 1.25
CA ASP A 28 -7.92 -0.64 1.62
C ASP A 28 -6.91 0.12 2.50
N LEU A 29 -5.84 -0.53 2.95
CA LEU A 29 -4.92 0.00 3.97
C LEU A 29 -3.48 -0.46 3.72
N LEU A 30 -2.53 0.46 3.86
CA LEU A 30 -1.09 0.15 3.99
C LEU A 30 -0.63 0.49 5.40
N LEU A 31 0.06 -0.46 6.03
CA LEU A 31 0.69 -0.29 7.33
C LEU A 31 2.20 -0.36 7.20
N LEU A 32 2.90 0.66 7.67
CA LEU A 32 4.34 0.62 7.92
C LEU A 32 4.58 0.28 9.38
N VAL A 33 5.32 -0.80 9.67
CA VAL A 33 5.48 -1.26 11.05
C VAL A 33 6.91 -1.66 11.40
N LYS A 34 7.22 -1.59 12.70
CA LYS A 34 8.45 -2.14 13.28
C LYS A 34 8.13 -3.39 14.11
N LYS A 35 8.82 -4.49 13.81
CA LYS A 35 8.74 -5.72 14.61
C LYS A 35 9.44 -5.52 15.96
N LYS A 36 8.76 -5.88 17.05
CA LYS A 36 9.25 -5.82 18.44
C LYS A 36 9.54 -7.21 19.02
N SER A 37 8.78 -8.22 18.62
CA SER A 37 8.97 -9.64 18.93
C SER A 37 8.29 -10.47 17.83
N GLU A 38 8.30 -11.80 17.92
CA GLU A 38 7.77 -12.68 16.87
C GLU A 38 6.36 -12.32 16.40
N ASN A 39 5.44 -12.06 17.34
CA ASN A 39 4.04 -11.74 17.07
C ASN A 39 3.65 -10.31 17.52
N ARG A 40 4.61 -9.41 17.66
CA ARG A 40 4.34 -8.02 18.08
C ARG A 40 4.96 -7.03 17.12
N PHE A 41 4.10 -6.18 16.57
CA PHE A 41 4.47 -5.08 15.70
C PHE A 41 3.99 -3.76 16.31
N VAL A 42 4.69 -2.68 15.99
CA VAL A 42 4.28 -1.32 16.35
C VAL A 42 4.11 -0.55 15.04
N ALA A 43 2.92 0.02 14.85
CA ALA A 43 2.64 0.90 13.72
C ALA A 43 3.55 2.13 13.79
N LEU A 44 4.23 2.39 12.67
CA LEU A 44 5.03 3.60 12.46
C LEU A 44 4.20 4.63 11.70
N ASP A 45 3.50 4.17 10.66
CA ASP A 45 2.63 4.99 9.85
C ASP A 45 1.58 4.14 9.14
N TYR A 46 0.51 4.78 8.68
CA TYR A 46 -0.49 4.13 7.85
C TYR A 46 -1.18 5.12 6.91
N ALA A 47 -1.62 4.60 5.77
CA ALA A 47 -2.43 5.32 4.81
C ALA A 47 -3.48 4.39 4.24
N THR A 48 -4.67 4.92 3.97
CA THR A 48 -5.64 4.17 3.16
C THR A 48 -5.06 3.97 1.77
N ARG A 49 -5.42 2.89 1.09
CA ARG A 49 -4.94 2.60 -0.27
C ARG A 49 -5.35 3.67 -1.30
N TYR A 50 -6.35 4.50 -0.95
CA TYR A 50 -6.71 5.69 -1.71
C TYR A 50 -5.74 6.86 -1.49
N ASN A 51 -5.34 7.10 -0.23
CA ASN A 51 -4.41 8.15 0.12
C ASN A 51 -2.94 7.74 -0.18
N MET A 52 -2.77 6.55 -0.76
CA MET A 52 -1.57 6.03 -1.41
C MET A 52 -1.62 6.28 -2.92
N THR A 53 -0.54 6.26 -3.69
CA THR A 53 0.88 6.56 -3.49
C THR A 53 1.42 6.75 -4.91
N GLN A 54 2.10 7.86 -5.21
CA GLN A 54 3.03 7.83 -6.34
C GLN A 54 4.25 7.02 -5.92
N VAL A 55 4.43 5.87 -6.55
CA VAL A 55 5.66 5.09 -6.40
C VAL A 55 6.59 5.53 -7.51
N ASP A 56 7.57 6.33 -7.16
CA ASP A 56 8.55 6.84 -8.12
C ASP A 56 9.84 6.05 -8.02
N GLU A 57 10.42 5.77 -9.18
CA GLU A 57 11.82 5.39 -9.23
C GLU A 57 12.67 6.61 -8.86
N PRO A 58 13.76 6.43 -8.10
CA PRO A 58 14.67 7.52 -7.85
C PRO A 58 15.28 7.99 -9.18
N GLN A 59 14.92 9.18 -9.65
CA GLN A 59 15.64 9.81 -10.76
C GLN A 59 17.09 9.99 -10.31
N GLU A 60 18.00 9.39 -11.08
CA GLU A 60 19.45 9.26 -10.88
C GLU A 60 20.01 10.28 -9.88
N CYS A 61 19.95 9.94 -8.59
CA CYS A 61 20.64 10.68 -7.57
C CYS A 61 22.00 10.04 -7.41
N ASP A 62 23.00 10.84 -7.77
CA ASP A 62 24.41 10.68 -7.52
C ASP A 62 24.70 9.84 -6.25
N PHE A 63 25.53 8.81 -6.43
CA PHE A 63 26.17 7.94 -5.42
C PHE A 63 25.38 6.74 -4.86
N SER A 64 25.83 5.53 -5.23
CA SER A 64 26.06 4.38 -4.33
C SER A 64 24.89 3.84 -3.48
N ILE A 65 23.66 4.19 -3.82
CA ILE A 65 22.45 3.82 -3.10
C ILE A 65 21.84 2.64 -3.89
N GLY A 66 21.74 1.47 -3.27
CA GLY A 66 21.66 0.14 -3.90
C GLY A 66 20.64 -0.05 -5.04
N GLU A 67 20.89 -1.07 -5.86
CA GLU A 67 20.20 -1.34 -7.14
C GLU A 67 18.68 -1.59 -7.06
N HIS A 68 18.12 -1.77 -5.87
CA HIS A 68 16.73 -2.19 -5.68
C HIS A 68 15.98 -1.26 -4.72
N MET A 69 15.74 -0.02 -5.15
CA MET A 69 15.13 1.03 -4.33
C MET A 69 13.99 1.74 -5.04
N PHE A 70 13.05 2.26 -4.26
CA PHE A 70 11.90 3.03 -4.75
C PHE A 70 11.45 4.06 -3.71
N TYR A 71 10.79 5.14 -4.16
CA TYR A 71 10.14 6.08 -3.27
C TYR A 71 8.68 5.69 -3.04
N LEU A 72 8.25 5.71 -1.79
CA LEU A 72 6.86 5.55 -1.38
C LEU A 72 6.37 6.91 -0.86
N VAL A 73 5.44 7.54 -1.56
CA VAL A 73 4.80 8.80 -1.15
C VAL A 73 3.38 8.53 -0.67
N LEU A 74 3.08 8.75 0.60
CA LEU A 74 1.74 8.55 1.16
C LEU A 74 1.22 9.82 1.83
N GLU A 75 -0.10 10.03 1.77
CA GLU A 75 -0.79 10.95 2.66
C GLU A 75 -1.26 10.13 3.88
N ASN A 76 -0.65 10.39 5.03
CA ASN A 76 -0.92 9.61 6.23
C ASN A 76 -2.24 10.02 6.91
N SER A 77 -2.55 9.34 8.02
CA SER A 77 -3.73 9.63 8.85
C SER A 77 -3.81 11.03 9.46
N GLU A 78 -2.69 11.76 9.49
CA GLU A 78 -2.60 13.15 9.96
C GLU A 78 -2.72 14.15 8.79
N SER A 79 -3.09 13.67 7.60
CA SER A 79 -3.14 14.45 6.34
C SER A 79 -1.79 15.07 5.94
N GLU A 80 -0.69 14.48 6.38
CA GLU A 80 0.65 14.87 5.98
C GLU A 80 1.13 14.02 4.79
N ASN A 81 1.66 14.69 3.77
CA ASN A 81 2.32 14.03 2.65
C ASN A 81 3.76 13.67 3.03
N LYS A 82 4.04 12.38 3.22
CA LYS A 82 5.35 11.85 3.59
C LYS A 82 5.96 11.05 2.45
N LYS A 83 7.27 11.23 2.26
CA LYS A 83 8.07 10.52 1.25
C LYS A 83 9.09 9.63 1.95
N TYR A 84 9.04 8.34 1.64
CA TYR A 84 9.90 7.32 2.19
C TYR A 84 10.79 6.72 1.08
N LEU A 85 12.10 6.66 1.30
CA LEU A 85 13.01 5.91 0.46
C LEU A 85 13.08 4.47 0.96
N MET A 86 12.67 3.54 0.11
CA MET A 86 12.54 2.12 0.41
C MET A 86 13.69 1.35 -0.23
N ALA A 87 14.34 0.51 0.56
CA ALA A 87 15.35 -0.44 0.08
C ALA A 87 14.85 -1.88 0.24
N VAL A 88 14.82 -2.63 -0.85
CA VAL A 88 14.42 -4.04 -0.88
C VAL A 88 15.62 -4.94 -1.12
N ASN A 89 15.42 -6.24 -0.88
CA ASN A 89 16.51 -7.21 -0.86
C ASN A 89 16.84 -7.73 -2.28
N SER A 90 15.96 -7.55 -3.25
CA SER A 90 16.10 -8.03 -4.62
C SER A 90 15.30 -7.17 -5.60
N GLU A 91 15.69 -7.23 -6.87
CA GLU A 91 14.92 -6.62 -7.97
C GLU A 91 13.50 -7.21 -8.06
N THR A 92 13.36 -8.53 -7.86
CA THR A 92 12.05 -9.18 -7.85
C THR A 92 11.13 -8.62 -6.76
N ASP A 93 11.66 -8.36 -5.56
CA ASP A 93 10.88 -7.71 -4.51
C ASP A 93 10.47 -6.30 -4.92
N LYS A 94 11.36 -5.54 -5.59
CA LYS A 94 11.06 -4.20 -6.08
C LYS A 94 9.88 -4.27 -7.04
N THR A 95 9.97 -5.08 -8.09
CA THR A 95 8.91 -5.24 -9.09
C THR A 95 7.59 -5.65 -8.46
N ARG A 96 7.60 -6.63 -7.56
CA ARG A 96 6.38 -7.07 -6.85
C ARG A 96 5.71 -5.95 -6.06
N TRP A 97 6.49 -5.14 -5.34
CA TRP A 97 5.95 -3.99 -4.60
C TRP A 97 5.44 -2.91 -5.56
N MET A 98 6.20 -2.55 -6.60
CA MET A 98 5.78 -1.58 -7.61
C MET A 98 4.45 -1.98 -8.27
N GLU A 99 4.29 -3.25 -8.62
CA GLU A 99 3.06 -3.79 -9.21
C GLU A 99 1.90 -3.81 -8.24
N ALA A 100 2.13 -4.26 -7.00
CA ALA A 100 1.08 -4.31 -5.97
C ALA A 100 0.54 -2.91 -5.60
N PHE A 101 1.32 -1.85 -5.83
CA PHE A 101 0.91 -0.47 -5.62
C PHE A 101 0.21 0.17 -6.82
N LYS A 102 0.21 -0.48 -7.99
CA LYS A 102 -0.57 0.02 -9.12
C LYS A 102 -2.07 0.05 -8.75
N PRO A 103 -2.81 1.08 -9.17
CA PRO A 103 -4.26 1.07 -9.06
C PRO A 103 -4.80 -0.21 -9.69
N PRO A 104 -5.87 -0.83 -9.12
CA PRO A 104 -6.55 -1.92 -9.80
C PRO A 104 -6.99 -1.41 -11.19
N ALA A 105 -6.71 -2.19 -12.23
CA ALA A 105 -7.11 -1.89 -13.60
C ALA A 105 -8.09 -2.97 -14.06
N ALA A 106 -8.98 -2.61 -14.98
CA ALA A 106 -9.86 -3.57 -15.62
C ALA A 106 -9.01 -4.59 -16.40
N GLU A 107 -9.19 -5.87 -16.11
CA GLU A 107 -8.43 -6.95 -16.75
C GLU A 107 -9.20 -7.54 -17.94
N GLN A 108 -10.51 -7.31 -18.01
CA GLN A 108 -11.41 -7.83 -19.03
C GLN A 108 -12.25 -6.70 -19.67
N GLU A 109 -12.59 -6.84 -20.96
CA GLU A 109 -13.53 -5.94 -21.61
C GLU A 109 -14.91 -6.00 -20.92
N GLY A 110 -15.45 -4.83 -20.56
CA GLY A 110 -16.73 -4.72 -19.85
C GLY A 110 -16.61 -4.77 -18.32
N GLU A 111 -15.42 -5.01 -17.77
CA GLU A 111 -15.18 -4.91 -16.33
C GLU A 111 -15.18 -3.46 -15.85
N THR A 112 -15.93 -3.17 -14.78
CA THR A 112 -15.91 -1.85 -14.15
C THR A 112 -15.13 -1.93 -12.84
N VAL A 113 -13.96 -1.28 -12.82
CA VAL A 113 -13.16 -1.09 -11.61
C VAL A 113 -13.47 0.27 -11.03
N TYR A 114 -13.92 0.32 -9.79
CA TYR A 114 -14.21 1.57 -9.11
C TYR A 114 -13.00 2.03 -8.31
N ALA A 115 -12.65 3.31 -8.43
CA ALA A 115 -11.74 3.93 -7.49
C ALA A 115 -12.41 3.94 -6.10
N SER A 116 -11.67 3.69 -5.02
CA SER A 116 -12.30 3.44 -3.72
C SER A 116 -13.04 4.64 -3.10
N ARG A 117 -12.86 5.89 -3.60
CA ARG A 117 -13.70 7.06 -3.21
C ARG A 117 -15.01 7.16 -3.98
N ASP A 118 -15.09 6.57 -5.17
CA ASP A 118 -16.26 6.62 -6.06
C ASP A 118 -16.92 5.24 -6.21
N CYS A 119 -16.59 4.30 -5.33
CA CYS A 119 -17.12 2.96 -5.37
C CYS A 119 -18.54 2.89 -4.79
N PRO A 120 -19.46 2.18 -5.45
CA PRO A 120 -20.81 2.06 -4.93
C PRO A 120 -20.81 1.22 -3.66
N GLN A 121 -21.62 1.63 -2.70
CA GLN A 121 -21.92 0.85 -1.51
C GLN A 121 -23.20 0.06 -1.73
N VAL A 122 -23.19 -1.20 -1.34
CA VAL A 122 -24.37 -2.07 -1.40
C VAL A 122 -24.65 -2.64 -0.03
N ASN A 123 -25.92 -2.95 0.23
CA ASN A 123 -26.36 -3.58 1.44
C ASN A 123 -26.62 -5.07 1.18
N ALA A 124 -26.11 -5.94 2.04
CA ALA A 124 -26.43 -7.35 2.04
C ALA A 124 -27.91 -7.54 2.43
N LEU A 125 -28.72 -7.99 1.47
CA LEU A 125 -30.15 -8.27 1.69
C LEU A 125 -30.39 -9.60 2.42
N TYR A 126 -29.39 -10.49 2.42
CA TYR A 126 -29.48 -11.83 3.00
C TYR A 126 -28.14 -12.23 3.58
N ASN A 127 -28.17 -13.14 4.55
CA ASN A 127 -26.96 -13.76 5.07
C ASN A 127 -26.27 -14.58 3.98
N TYR A 128 -24.95 -14.45 3.87
CA TYR A 128 -24.10 -15.26 3.01
C TYR A 128 -23.05 -15.97 3.87
N SER A 129 -23.01 -17.30 3.79
CA SER A 129 -21.93 -18.08 4.43
C SER A 129 -20.83 -18.33 3.40
N ALA A 130 -19.61 -17.90 3.72
CA ALA A 130 -18.43 -18.12 2.90
C ALA A 130 -18.26 -19.61 2.57
N GLN A 131 -18.13 -19.93 1.28
CA GLN A 131 -17.93 -21.29 0.77
C GLN A 131 -16.45 -21.60 0.56
N GLN A 132 -15.65 -20.57 0.30
CA GLN A 132 -14.21 -20.66 0.10
C GLN A 132 -13.44 -19.92 1.20
N PRO A 133 -12.18 -20.31 1.50
CA PRO A 133 -11.40 -19.70 2.58
C PRO A 133 -11.03 -18.23 2.36
N ASP A 134 -11.12 -17.74 1.12
CA ASP A 134 -10.88 -16.36 0.71
C ASP A 134 -12.16 -15.52 0.64
N GLU A 135 -13.33 -16.12 0.87
CA GLU A 135 -14.61 -15.42 0.94
C GLU A 135 -14.90 -14.89 2.35
N LEU A 136 -15.60 -13.76 2.42
CA LEU A 136 -16.11 -13.20 3.67
C LEU A 136 -17.59 -13.59 3.83
N SER A 137 -17.97 -14.03 5.03
CA SER A 137 -19.40 -14.23 5.35
C SER A 137 -20.05 -12.87 5.59
N LEU A 138 -21.27 -12.68 5.07
CA LEU A 138 -22.04 -11.44 5.19
C LEU A 138 -23.32 -11.69 5.99
N TYR A 139 -23.77 -10.68 6.71
CA TYR A 139 -25.05 -10.68 7.42
C TYR A 139 -26.00 -9.67 6.81
N GLU A 140 -27.30 -9.94 6.90
CA GLU A 140 -28.33 -8.99 6.49
C GLU A 140 -28.13 -7.65 7.19
N GLY A 141 -28.01 -6.57 6.40
CA GLY A 141 -27.71 -5.23 6.89
C GLY A 141 -26.25 -4.80 6.77
N ASP A 142 -25.32 -5.70 6.44
CA ASP A 142 -23.91 -5.34 6.21
C ASP A 142 -23.79 -4.42 4.99
N VAL A 143 -23.00 -3.35 5.13
CA VAL A 143 -22.70 -2.41 4.04
C VAL A 143 -21.29 -2.70 3.52
N ILE A 144 -21.19 -2.97 2.22
CA ILE A 144 -19.94 -3.32 1.56
C ILE A 144 -19.64 -2.41 0.37
N ASN A 145 -18.35 -2.16 0.15
CA ASN A 145 -17.86 -1.38 -0.98
C ASN A 145 -17.61 -2.29 -2.19
N VAL A 146 -18.15 -1.94 -3.35
CA VAL A 146 -17.93 -2.70 -4.58
C VAL A 146 -16.70 -2.15 -5.31
N LEU A 147 -15.58 -2.85 -5.19
CA LEU A 147 -14.32 -2.41 -5.82
C LEU A 147 -14.23 -2.78 -7.31
N LYS A 148 -14.85 -3.89 -7.70
CA LYS A 148 -14.84 -4.43 -9.07
C LYS A 148 -16.18 -5.08 -9.37
N LYS A 149 -16.77 -4.76 -10.52
CA LYS A 149 -17.97 -5.40 -11.05
C LYS A 149 -17.61 -6.10 -12.37
N LEU A 150 -17.88 -7.40 -12.44
CA LEU A 150 -17.79 -8.18 -13.67
C LEU A 150 -19.01 -7.89 -14.58
N PRO A 151 -18.90 -8.06 -15.91
CA PRO A 151 -20.05 -7.92 -16.81
C PRO A 151 -21.19 -8.86 -16.41
N ASP A 152 -22.43 -8.38 -16.62
CA ASP A 152 -23.67 -9.10 -16.27
C ASP A 152 -23.88 -10.37 -17.14
#